data_AF-A0AAP9XUQ0-F1
#
_entry.id   AF-A0AAP9XUQ0-F1
#
_cell.length_a   1.000
_cell.length_b   1.000
_cell.length_c   1.000
_cell.angle_alpha   90.00
_cell.angle_beta   90.00
_cell.angle_gamma   90.00
#
_symmetry.space_group_name_H-M   'P 1'
#
loop_
_entity.id
_entity.type
_entity.pdbx_description
1 polymer ?
#
loop_
_entity_poly.entity_id
_entity_poly.type
_entity_poly.pdbx_seq_one_letter_code
_entity_poly.pdbx_strand_id
1 'polypeptide(L)'
;MPPRDWLNRLWLLYHAGKGSFPLRMGLSQSDWLVLGQRLAQVETPLDGEALTRRRLMAELNATREEERRQLATWLAGWMQQDAGPMAQIVAEVSLAYNHLWQDLGLASRAELRLLMSDCFPQLVVMNEHNMRWKKFFYRQRCLLQQGEVVCRSPSCDECYERSACFE
;
A
#
# COMPACT_ATOMS: atom_id res chain seq x y z
N MET A 1 -15.30 -7.08 -3.43
CA MET A 1 -14.58 -7.89 -4.44
C MET A 1 -13.67 -8.86 -3.69
N PRO A 2 -13.63 -10.16 -4.04
CA PRO A 2 -12.71 -11.11 -3.39
C PRO A 2 -11.26 -10.61 -3.39
N PRO A 3 -10.47 -10.82 -2.31
CA PRO A 3 -9.09 -10.34 -2.27
C PRO A 3 -8.20 -10.81 -3.43
N ARG A 4 -8.46 -12.01 -3.97
CA ARG A 4 -7.79 -12.52 -5.17
C ARG A 4 -7.97 -11.62 -6.40
N ASP A 5 -9.16 -11.07 -6.58
CA ASP A 5 -9.46 -10.22 -7.73
C ASP A 5 -8.76 -8.86 -7.62
N TRP A 6 -8.58 -8.35 -6.39
CA TRP A 6 -7.72 -7.18 -6.14
C TRP A 6 -6.26 -7.44 -6.50
N LEU A 7 -5.72 -8.60 -6.12
CA LEU A 7 -4.36 -8.99 -6.51
C LEU A 7 -4.23 -9.08 -8.05
N ASN A 8 -5.22 -9.66 -8.73
CA ASN A 8 -5.27 -9.69 -10.19
C ASN A 8 -5.35 -8.27 -10.78
N ARG A 9 -6.16 -7.38 -10.20
CA ARG A 9 -6.28 -5.99 -10.61
C ARG A 9 -4.94 -5.25 -10.51
N LEU A 10 -4.21 -5.42 -9.39
CA LEU A 10 -2.90 -4.83 -9.21
C LEU A 10 -1.87 -5.43 -10.18
N TRP A 11 -1.93 -6.75 -10.44
CA TRP A 11 -1.07 -7.42 -11.43
C TRP A 11 -1.20 -6.78 -12.81
N LEU A 12 -2.43 -6.59 -13.27
CA LEU A 12 -2.70 -5.95 -14.56
C LEU A 12 -2.21 -4.49 -14.59
N LEU A 13 -2.37 -3.73 -13.50
CA LEU A 13 -1.86 -2.35 -13.41
C LEU A 13 -0.34 -2.29 -13.45
N TYR A 14 0.33 -3.20 -12.74
CA TYR A 14 1.78 -3.30 -12.73
C TYR A 14 2.33 -3.50 -14.13
N HIS A 15 1.78 -4.47 -14.88
CA HIS A 15 2.17 -4.79 -16.25
C HIS A 15 1.76 -3.74 -17.27
N ALA A 16 0.68 -3.00 -17.03
CA ALA A 16 0.30 -1.83 -17.83
C ALA A 16 1.16 -0.58 -17.53
N GLY A 17 2.23 -0.71 -16.72
CA GLY A 17 3.12 0.41 -16.37
C GLY A 17 2.47 1.48 -15.48
N LYS A 18 1.35 1.17 -14.81
CA LYS A 18 0.61 2.11 -13.94
C LYS A 18 1.10 2.05 -12.50
N GLY A 19 0.91 3.15 -11.78
CA GLY A 19 1.32 3.28 -10.38
C GLY A 19 2.84 3.32 -10.18
N SER A 20 3.23 3.39 -8.92
CA SER A 20 4.59 3.60 -8.41
C SER A 20 5.13 2.34 -7.73
N PHE A 21 4.72 1.15 -8.17
CA PHE A 21 5.26 -0.12 -7.68
C PHE A 21 6.79 -0.19 -7.86
N PRO A 22 7.52 -0.85 -6.94
CA PRO A 22 8.87 -1.36 -7.19
C PRO A 22 8.84 -2.62 -8.06
N LEU A 23 10.01 -3.14 -8.44
CA LEU A 23 10.16 -4.37 -9.22
C LEU A 23 9.39 -5.53 -8.56
N ARG A 24 8.60 -6.29 -9.34
CA ARG A 24 7.71 -7.37 -8.87
C ARG A 24 6.79 -6.95 -7.71
N MET A 25 6.37 -5.69 -7.69
CA MET A 25 5.63 -5.07 -6.57
C MET A 25 6.34 -5.16 -5.20
N GLY A 26 7.66 -5.41 -5.18
CA GLY A 26 8.44 -5.59 -3.96
C GLY A 26 8.35 -6.99 -3.37
N LEU A 27 7.78 -7.93 -4.11
CA LEU A 27 7.81 -9.35 -3.78
C LEU A 27 9.18 -9.96 -4.12
N SER A 28 9.53 -11.02 -3.37
CA SER A 28 10.66 -11.87 -3.72
C SER A 28 10.42 -12.59 -5.06
N GLN A 29 11.46 -13.14 -5.69
CA GLN A 29 11.28 -13.90 -6.94
C GLN A 29 10.32 -15.08 -6.73
N SER A 30 10.45 -15.80 -5.61
CA SER A 30 9.59 -16.95 -5.30
C SER A 30 8.14 -16.53 -5.10
N ASP A 31 7.89 -15.48 -4.32
CA ASP A 31 6.53 -15.02 -4.03
C ASP A 31 5.84 -14.45 -5.27
N TRP A 32 6.62 -13.78 -6.14
CA TRP A 32 6.14 -13.30 -7.43
C TRP A 32 5.67 -14.44 -8.34
N LEU A 33 6.47 -15.52 -8.45
CA LEU A 33 6.10 -16.70 -9.24
C LEU A 33 4.87 -17.41 -8.68
N VAL A 34 4.79 -17.56 -7.34
CA VAL A 34 3.63 -18.14 -6.66
C VAL A 34 2.37 -17.29 -6.91
N LEU A 35 2.50 -15.97 -6.85
CA LEU A 35 1.39 -15.05 -7.14
C LEU A 35 0.92 -15.20 -8.59
N GLY A 36 1.83 -15.21 -9.56
CA GLY A 36 1.50 -15.42 -10.98
C GLY A 36 0.75 -16.74 -11.21
N GLN A 37 1.25 -17.83 -10.64
CA GLN A 37 0.58 -19.14 -10.70
C GLN A 37 -0.83 -19.11 -10.08
N ARG A 38 -0.98 -18.53 -8.88
CA ARG A 38 -2.28 -18.42 -8.18
C ARG A 38 -3.31 -17.60 -8.98
N LEU A 39 -2.84 -16.57 -9.68
CA LEU A 39 -3.69 -15.71 -10.50
C LEU A 39 -3.93 -16.28 -11.91
N ALA A 40 -3.27 -17.38 -12.27
CA ALA A 40 -3.21 -17.89 -13.65
C ALA A 40 -2.76 -16.81 -14.65
N GLN A 41 -1.81 -15.98 -14.22
CA GLN A 41 -1.23 -14.90 -15.00
C GLN A 41 0.17 -15.24 -15.46
N VAL A 42 0.54 -14.72 -16.63
CA VAL A 42 1.91 -14.80 -17.17
C VAL A 42 2.53 -13.42 -17.08
N GLU A 43 3.80 -13.38 -16.69
CA GLU A 43 4.56 -12.12 -16.65
C GLU A 43 4.70 -11.56 -18.06
N THR A 44 4.20 -10.35 -18.30
CA THR A 44 4.44 -9.64 -19.56
C THR A 44 5.65 -8.71 -19.40
N PRO A 45 6.59 -8.69 -20.36
CA PRO A 45 7.73 -7.78 -20.31
C PRO A 45 7.28 -6.33 -20.16
N LEU A 46 7.90 -5.62 -19.22
CA LEU A 46 7.76 -4.17 -19.10
C LEU A 46 8.58 -3.49 -20.21
N ASP A 47 8.11 -2.34 -20.69
CA ASP A 47 8.95 -1.47 -21.51
C ASP A 47 10.18 -0.96 -20.73
N GLY A 48 11.21 -0.49 -21.42
CA GLY A 48 12.47 -0.08 -20.81
C GLY A 48 12.32 1.05 -19.79
N GLU A 49 11.41 2.00 -20.02
CA GLU A 49 11.18 3.13 -19.13
C GLU A 49 10.47 2.69 -17.85
N ALA A 50 9.40 1.90 -17.97
CA ALA A 50 8.70 1.28 -16.86
C ALA A 50 9.67 0.44 -16.03
N LEU A 51 10.46 -0.43 -16.66
CA LEU A 51 11.44 -1.26 -15.95
C LEU A 51 12.45 -0.40 -15.17
N THR A 52 12.94 0.68 -15.77
CA THR A 52 13.89 1.61 -15.13
C THR A 52 13.25 2.28 -13.90
N ARG A 53 12.02 2.78 -14.03
CA ARG A 53 11.26 3.37 -12.91
C ARG A 53 11.03 2.36 -11.78
N ARG A 54 10.69 1.11 -12.10
CA ARG A 54 10.49 0.03 -11.10
C ARG A 54 11.78 -0.30 -10.34
N ARG A 55 12.92 -0.32 -11.03
CA ARG A 55 14.23 -0.56 -10.41
C ARG A 55 14.62 0.56 -9.46
N LEU A 56 14.50 1.82 -9.91
CA LEU A 56 14.75 2.98 -9.06
C LEU A 56 13.87 2.96 -7.81
N MET A 57 12.58 2.64 -7.96
CA MET A 57 11.69 2.54 -6.81
C MET A 57 12.11 1.42 -5.84
N ALA A 58 12.58 0.28 -6.35
CA ALA A 58 13.11 -0.80 -5.50
C ALA A 58 14.36 -0.38 -4.73
N GLU A 59 15.28 0.38 -5.37
CA GLU A 59 16.47 0.92 -4.72
C GLU A 59 16.10 1.95 -3.64
N LEU A 60 15.17 2.86 -3.93
CA LEU A 60 14.66 3.82 -2.95
C LEU A 60 14.02 3.12 -1.75
N ASN A 61 13.18 2.10 -1.99
CA ASN A 61 12.56 1.32 -0.93
C ASN A 61 13.60 0.56 -0.08
N ALA A 62 14.71 0.11 -0.67
CA ALA A 62 15.79 -0.56 0.05
C ALA A 62 16.46 0.37 1.09
N THR A 63 16.52 1.69 0.84
CA THR A 63 17.06 2.65 1.83
C THR A 63 16.20 2.79 3.09
N ARG A 64 14.93 2.36 3.03
CA ARG A 64 13.94 2.43 4.12
C ARG A 64 13.41 1.05 4.48
N GLU A 65 14.28 0.04 4.40
CA GLU A 65 13.90 -1.36 4.55
C GLU A 65 13.21 -1.66 5.89
N GLU A 66 13.73 -1.12 6.99
CA GLU A 66 13.17 -1.34 8.33
C GLU A 66 11.74 -0.78 8.44
N GLU A 67 11.54 0.45 7.97
CA GLU A 67 10.22 1.10 7.98
C GLU A 67 9.20 0.30 7.18
N ARG A 68 9.60 -0.16 6.00
CA ARG A 68 8.81 -0.98 5.09
C ARG A 68 8.47 -2.34 5.71
N ARG A 69 9.45 -3.03 6.30
CA ARG A 69 9.26 -4.34 6.93
C ARG A 69 8.30 -4.26 8.11
N GLN A 70 8.48 -3.26 8.99
CA GLN A 70 7.58 -3.02 10.10
C GLN A 70 6.14 -2.72 9.63
N LEU A 71 5.98 -1.92 8.58
CA LEU A 71 4.66 -1.65 8.00
C LEU A 71 4.02 -2.93 7.42
N ALA A 72 4.78 -3.73 6.68
CA ALA A 72 4.28 -4.98 6.10
C ALA A 72 3.83 -5.96 7.19
N THR A 73 4.65 -6.15 8.23
CA THR A 73 4.31 -7.00 9.39
C THR A 73 3.06 -6.50 10.11
N TRP A 74 2.95 -5.20 10.34
CA TRP A 74 1.77 -4.62 10.98
C TRP A 74 0.52 -4.81 10.11
N LEU A 75 0.58 -4.52 8.81
CA LEU A 75 -0.55 -4.71 7.88
C LEU A 75 -0.97 -6.18 7.80
N ALA A 76 -0.03 -7.12 7.84
CA ALA A 76 -0.33 -8.56 7.80
C ALA A 76 -1.22 -9.00 8.98
N GLY A 77 -1.06 -8.40 10.16
CA GLY A 77 -1.90 -8.67 11.33
C GLY A 77 -3.37 -8.25 11.17
N TRP A 78 -3.67 -7.38 10.21
CA TRP A 78 -5.03 -6.89 9.93
C TRP A 78 -5.61 -7.40 8.60
N MET A 79 -4.81 -8.17 7.86
CA MET A 79 -5.16 -8.66 6.54
C MET A 79 -6.10 -9.86 6.63
N GLN A 80 -7.08 -9.94 5.73
CA GLN A 80 -7.89 -11.16 5.56
C GLN A 80 -7.00 -12.34 5.14
N GLN A 81 -7.33 -13.56 5.59
CA GLN A 81 -6.49 -14.75 5.39
C GLN A 81 -6.11 -14.98 3.92
N ASP A 82 -7.06 -14.79 2.99
CA ASP A 82 -6.84 -15.01 1.55
C ASP A 82 -6.30 -13.78 0.80
N ALA A 83 -6.04 -12.67 1.49
CA ALA A 83 -5.59 -11.43 0.85
C ALA A 83 -4.08 -11.35 0.66
N GLY A 84 -3.30 -12.29 1.20
CA GLY A 84 -1.85 -12.32 0.96
C GLY A 84 -1.50 -12.40 -0.53
N PRO A 85 -0.49 -11.67 -1.04
CA PRO A 85 0.51 -10.86 -0.30
C PRO A 85 0.16 -9.35 -0.21
N MET A 86 -1.12 -8.96 -0.16
CA MET A 86 -1.54 -7.54 -0.21
C MET A 86 -0.84 -6.66 0.83
N ALA A 87 -0.60 -7.14 2.05
CA ALA A 87 0.11 -6.38 3.09
C ALA A 87 1.52 -5.94 2.66
N GLN A 88 2.28 -6.81 2.00
CA GLN A 88 3.61 -6.49 1.49
C GLN A 88 3.51 -5.47 0.34
N ILE A 89 2.59 -5.69 -0.61
CA ILE A 89 2.40 -4.78 -1.75
C ILE A 89 2.01 -3.37 -1.26
N VAL A 90 1.05 -3.27 -0.34
CA VAL A 90 0.62 -1.98 0.22
C VAL A 90 1.75 -1.31 0.99
N ALA A 91 2.55 -2.05 1.76
CA ALA A 91 3.70 -1.51 2.47
C ALA A 91 4.75 -0.93 1.49
N GLU A 92 5.11 -1.69 0.45
CA GLU A 92 6.06 -1.28 -0.59
C GLU A 92 5.63 0.01 -1.29
N VAL A 93 4.38 0.08 -1.72
CA VAL A 93 3.84 1.22 -2.44
C VAL A 93 3.59 2.42 -1.50
N SER A 94 3.44 2.18 -0.19
CA SER A 94 3.24 3.25 0.79
C SER A 94 4.44 4.19 0.92
N LEU A 95 5.64 3.74 0.55
CA LEU A 95 6.87 4.54 0.60
C LEU A 95 7.01 5.52 -0.57
N ALA A 96 6.24 5.36 -1.64
CA ALA A 96 6.21 6.28 -2.76
C ALA A 96 5.63 7.66 -2.36
N TYR A 97 5.77 8.66 -3.21
CA TYR A 97 5.49 10.06 -2.85
C TYR A 97 3.99 10.44 -2.88
N ASN A 98 3.20 9.89 -3.79
CA ASN A 98 1.83 10.37 -4.04
C ASN A 98 0.81 9.82 -3.04
N HIS A 99 -0.48 10.04 -3.32
CA HIS A 99 -1.53 9.32 -2.60
C HIS A 99 -1.47 7.82 -2.90
N LEU A 100 -1.75 6.99 -1.90
CA LEU A 100 -1.63 5.53 -2.02
C LEU A 100 -2.41 4.97 -3.22
N TRP A 101 -3.59 5.53 -3.54
CA TRP A 101 -4.39 5.07 -4.66
C TRP A 101 -3.70 5.36 -6.01
N GLN A 102 -3.04 6.51 -6.15
CA GLN A 102 -2.25 6.86 -7.34
C GLN A 102 -1.03 5.96 -7.47
N ASP A 103 -0.34 5.73 -6.35
CA ASP A 103 0.84 4.88 -6.33
C ASP A 103 0.50 3.41 -6.57
N LEU A 104 -0.70 2.94 -6.22
CA LEU A 104 -1.20 1.62 -6.61
C LEU A 104 -1.74 1.59 -8.05
N GLY A 105 -1.81 2.73 -8.74
CA GLY A 105 -2.36 2.83 -10.10
C GLY A 105 -3.89 2.70 -10.18
N LEU A 106 -4.58 2.82 -9.05
CA LEU A 106 -6.04 2.81 -8.98
C LEU A 106 -6.62 4.11 -9.57
N ALA A 107 -7.86 4.07 -10.00
CA ALA A 107 -8.56 5.18 -10.62
C ALA A 107 -8.98 6.26 -9.61
N SER A 108 -9.20 5.91 -8.35
CA SER A 108 -9.65 6.87 -7.34
C SER A 108 -9.39 6.44 -5.89
N ARG A 109 -9.52 7.40 -4.97
CA ARG A 109 -9.59 7.15 -3.53
C ARG A 109 -10.74 6.20 -3.15
N ALA A 110 -11.86 6.26 -3.86
CA ALA A 110 -13.00 5.37 -3.63
C ALA A 110 -12.65 3.91 -3.99
N GLU A 111 -11.96 3.67 -5.11
CA GLU A 111 -11.47 2.34 -5.48
C GLU A 111 -10.50 1.80 -4.42
N LEU A 112 -9.60 2.63 -3.91
CA LEU A 112 -8.74 2.24 -2.79
C LEU A 112 -9.54 1.90 -1.54
N ARG A 113 -10.60 2.64 -1.21
CA ARG A 113 -11.45 2.31 -0.06
C ARG A 113 -12.08 0.92 -0.22
N LEU A 114 -12.53 0.55 -1.43
CA LEU A 114 -13.03 -0.79 -1.71
C LEU A 114 -11.95 -1.87 -1.50
N LEU A 115 -10.75 -1.66 -2.04
CA LEU A 115 -9.61 -2.56 -1.80
C LEU A 115 -9.34 -2.74 -0.30
N MET A 116 -9.31 -1.64 0.44
CA MET A 116 -9.06 -1.68 1.89
C MET A 116 -10.22 -2.34 2.64
N SER A 117 -11.46 -2.14 2.24
CA SER A 117 -12.63 -2.80 2.83
C SER A 117 -12.61 -4.31 2.62
N ASP A 118 -12.22 -4.76 1.44
CA ASP A 118 -12.19 -6.18 1.11
C ASP A 118 -10.97 -6.90 1.70
N CYS A 119 -9.80 -6.24 1.74
CA CYS A 119 -8.55 -6.87 2.19
C CYS A 119 -8.20 -6.60 3.67
N PHE A 120 -8.65 -5.47 4.23
CA PHE A 120 -8.30 -4.99 5.58
C PHE A 120 -9.53 -4.35 6.30
N PRO A 121 -10.67 -5.06 6.43
CA PRO A 121 -11.93 -4.46 6.88
C PRO A 121 -11.83 -3.78 8.25
N GLN A 122 -11.08 -4.36 9.19
CA GLN A 122 -10.90 -3.78 10.52
C GLN A 122 -10.13 -2.45 10.47
N LEU A 123 -9.16 -2.28 9.56
CA LEU A 123 -8.49 -1.00 9.37
C LEU A 123 -9.42 0.07 8.81
N VAL A 124 -10.43 -0.31 8.01
CA VAL A 124 -11.44 0.64 7.53
C VAL A 124 -12.34 1.11 8.66
N VAL A 125 -12.73 0.22 9.59
CA VAL A 125 -13.47 0.59 10.79
C VAL A 125 -12.65 1.53 11.67
N MET A 126 -11.36 1.23 11.89
CA MET A 126 -10.47 2.10 12.66
C MET A 126 -10.18 3.45 11.98
N ASN A 127 -10.23 3.50 10.64
CA ASN A 127 -10.08 4.72 9.85
C ASN A 127 -11.45 5.36 9.53
N GLU A 128 -12.31 5.49 10.56
CA GLU A 128 -13.70 5.95 10.43
C GLU A 128 -13.82 7.33 9.76
N HIS A 129 -12.92 8.26 10.11
CA HIS A 129 -12.87 9.61 9.56
C HIS A 129 -12.19 9.66 8.18
N ASN A 130 -11.87 8.50 7.60
CA ASN A 130 -11.30 8.37 6.26
C ASN A 130 -10.01 9.20 6.10
N MET A 131 -9.09 9.14 7.06
CA MET A 131 -7.75 9.76 6.94
C MET A 131 -6.99 9.15 5.74
N ARG A 132 -6.09 9.93 5.12
CA ARG A 132 -5.18 9.43 4.09
C ARG A 132 -4.45 8.19 4.61
N TRP A 133 -4.53 7.09 3.89
CA TRP A 133 -4.05 5.79 4.36
C TRP A 133 -2.59 5.78 4.83
N LYS A 134 -1.68 6.45 4.12
CA LYS A 134 -0.27 6.55 4.53
C LYS A 134 -0.11 7.28 5.88
N LYS A 135 -0.86 8.37 6.09
CA LYS A 135 -0.90 9.12 7.36
C LYS A 135 -1.52 8.28 8.48
N PHE A 136 -2.59 7.56 8.17
CA PHE A 136 -3.22 6.63 9.10
C PHE A 136 -2.24 5.52 9.55
N PHE A 137 -1.56 4.86 8.61
CA PHE A 137 -0.56 3.83 8.93
C PHE A 137 0.56 4.36 9.82
N TYR A 138 1.10 5.54 9.47
CA TYR A 138 2.11 6.20 10.29
C TYR A 138 1.61 6.48 11.71
N ARG A 139 0.41 7.07 11.84
CA ARG A 139 -0.22 7.35 13.15
C ARG A 139 -0.39 6.07 13.97
N GLN A 140 -0.94 5.01 13.40
CA GLN A 140 -1.15 3.74 14.11
C GLN A 140 0.18 3.13 14.57
N ARG A 141 1.23 3.17 13.74
CA ARG A 141 2.55 2.67 14.12
C ARG A 141 3.20 3.50 15.22
N CYS A 142 3.11 4.83 15.16
CA CYS A 142 3.61 5.69 16.23
C CYS A 142 2.88 5.44 17.55
N LEU A 143 1.55 5.28 17.53
CA LEU A 143 0.77 4.90 18.72
C LEU A 143 1.25 3.58 19.32
N LEU A 144 1.54 2.57 18.50
CA LEU A 144 2.03 1.28 19.00
C LEU A 144 3.45 1.35 19.59
N GLN A 145 4.31 2.21 19.05
CA GLN A 145 5.70 2.35 19.51
C GLN A 145 5.86 3.27 20.73
N GLN A 146 5.08 4.35 20.78
CA GLN A 146 5.26 5.45 21.74
C GLN A 146 4.09 5.58 22.73
N GLY A 147 2.99 4.84 22.53
CA GLY A 147 1.77 4.92 23.35
C GLY A 147 0.90 6.15 23.06
N GLU A 148 1.47 7.19 22.47
CA GLU A 148 0.78 8.41 22.09
C GLU A 148 1.21 8.92 20.71
N VAL A 149 0.34 9.67 20.05
CA VAL A 149 0.69 10.49 18.88
C VAL A 149 0.44 11.93 19.26
N VAL A 150 1.53 12.66 19.42
CA VAL A 150 1.46 14.08 19.76
C VAL A 150 1.11 14.87 18.51
N CYS A 151 -0.16 15.21 18.36
CA CYS A 151 -0.58 16.33 17.52
C CYS A 151 -0.40 17.61 18.33
N ARG A 152 0.28 18.61 17.78
CA ARG A 152 0.51 19.90 18.47
C ARG A 152 -0.75 20.76 18.59
N SER A 153 -1.81 20.42 17.85
CA SER A 153 -3.07 21.15 17.88
C SER A 153 -3.96 20.63 19.01
N PRO A 154 -4.66 21.51 19.76
CA PRO A 154 -5.55 21.11 20.85
C PRO A 154 -6.79 20.32 20.37
N SER A 155 -7.19 20.48 19.11
CA SER A 155 -8.26 19.70 18.48
C SER A 155 -7.98 19.48 16.98
N CYS A 156 -8.55 18.44 16.38
CA CYS A 156 -8.35 18.21 14.94
C CYS A 156 -8.94 19.34 14.08
N ASP A 157 -10.01 20.01 14.53
CA ASP A 157 -10.69 21.05 13.76
C ASP A 157 -9.95 22.41 13.78
N GLU A 158 -9.10 22.65 14.76
CA GLU A 158 -8.22 23.82 14.84
C GLU A 158 -6.81 23.55 14.26
N CYS A 159 -6.58 22.35 13.72
CA CYS A 159 -5.30 21.99 13.12
C CYS A 159 -5.19 22.53 11.69
N TYR A 160 -4.28 23.48 11.45
CA TYR A 160 -4.04 24.03 10.10
C TYR A 160 -3.54 22.97 9.11
N GLU A 161 -2.98 21.85 9.58
CA GLU A 161 -2.53 20.70 8.76
C GLU A 161 -3.62 19.63 8.57
N ARG A 162 -4.84 19.86 9.08
CA ARG A 162 -5.94 18.89 8.99
C ARG A 162 -6.20 18.46 7.56
N SER A 163 -6.21 19.39 6.60
CA SER A 163 -6.38 19.09 5.17
C SER A 163 -5.35 18.08 4.66
N ALA A 164 -4.08 18.21 5.07
CA ALA A 164 -3.01 17.29 4.70
C ALA A 164 -3.20 15.86 5.26
N CYS A 165 -4.03 15.70 6.29
CA CYS A 165 -4.40 14.40 6.84
C CYS A 165 -5.62 13.78 6.13
N PHE A 166 -6.55 14.58 5.60
CA PHE A 166 -7.87 14.10 5.18
C PHE A 166 -8.23 14.32 3.70
N GLU A 167 -7.72 15.35 3.03
CA GLU A 167 -8.03 15.61 1.60
C GLU A 167 -7.50 14.54 0.66
#